data_AF-F4L2A3-F1
#
_entry.id   AF-F4L2A3-F1
#
_cell.length_a   1.000
_cell.length_b   1.000
_cell.length_c   1.000
_cell.angle_alpha   90.00
_cell.angle_beta   90.00
_cell.angle_gamma   90.00
#
_symmetry.space_group_name_H-M   'P 1'
#
loop_
_entity.id
_entity.type
_entity.pdbx_description
1 polymer ?
#
loop_
_entity_poly.entity_id
_entity_poly.type
_entity_poly.pdbx_seq_one_letter_code
_entity_poly.pdbx_strand_id
1 'polypeptide(L)'
;MEFQTIEQVKTILELNSNDFEGIKKELKKVITDLHPDRNGGEYKNGHEKEVYLKASEALEFVEQKENEAINQSSTDLIRISQLRSLMQMTNENLLPQKIEKKEQEFRSIISEARTESTVPYKLPRISLAVITAILSFIWIFPNQISEHPILKRWISPDDPIFAIFWFQLLLITILFWVYAYRLDEKEKSILKSLKLESTHNRIFRDFREEVLERKDKKRFSHTELYEFIQDRYNRRKRSPSLFLHQVRIDSEILNNLASLIIDKGMERKILNEIEISDFEPIYEIK
;
A
#
# COMPACT_ATOMS: atom_id res chain seq x y z
N MET A 1 34.17 -14.00 -43.02
CA MET A 1 34.04 -14.85 -44.23
C MET A 1 32.60 -15.34 -44.21
N GLU A 2 31.79 -15.15 -45.25
CA GLU A 2 30.38 -15.55 -45.15
C GLU A 2 30.23 -17.07 -45.37
N PHE A 3 29.81 -17.79 -44.32
CA PHE A 3 29.41 -19.19 -44.44
C PHE A 3 28.10 -19.28 -45.23
N GLN A 4 28.05 -20.16 -46.23
CA GLN A 4 26.86 -20.35 -47.07
C GLN A 4 26.10 -21.63 -46.72
N THR A 5 26.79 -22.64 -46.15
CA THR A 5 26.17 -23.91 -45.74
C THR A 5 26.72 -24.42 -44.41
N ILE A 6 25.93 -25.25 -43.72
CA ILE A 6 26.33 -25.89 -42.44
C ILE A 6 27.48 -26.88 -42.66
N GLU A 7 27.55 -27.52 -43.84
CA GLU A 7 28.65 -28.42 -44.21
C GLU A 7 29.99 -27.68 -44.34
N GLN A 8 29.98 -26.42 -44.80
CA GLN A 8 31.16 -25.57 -44.81
C GLN A 8 31.66 -25.27 -43.39
N VAL A 9 30.74 -24.98 -42.46
CA VAL A 9 31.07 -24.77 -41.04
C VAL A 9 31.73 -26.01 -40.44
N LYS A 10 31.17 -27.20 -40.70
CA LYS A 10 31.74 -28.47 -40.20
C LYS A 10 33.12 -28.76 -40.78
N THR A 11 33.32 -28.49 -42.06
CA THR A 11 34.58 -28.81 -42.74
C THR A 11 35.70 -27.84 -42.33
N ILE A 12 35.40 -26.55 -42.17
CA ILE A 12 36.39 -25.52 -41.84
C ILE A 12 36.83 -25.58 -40.38
N LEU A 13 35.92 -26.00 -39.48
CA LEU A 13 36.17 -26.07 -38.02
C LEU A 13 36.27 -27.51 -37.50
N GLU A 14 36.37 -28.50 -38.40
CA GLU A 14 36.54 -29.94 -38.11
C GLU A 14 35.53 -30.49 -37.07
N LEU A 15 34.25 -30.13 -37.22
CA LEU A 15 33.17 -30.51 -36.31
C LEU A 15 32.56 -31.87 -36.68
N ASN A 16 32.29 -32.70 -35.69
CA ASN A 16 31.81 -34.08 -35.90
C ASN A 16 30.30 -34.25 -35.67
N SER A 17 29.63 -33.25 -35.10
CA SER A 17 28.21 -33.31 -34.78
C SER A 17 27.30 -33.17 -36.01
N ASN A 18 26.16 -33.89 -36.01
CA ASN A 18 25.24 -33.94 -37.15
C ASN A 18 23.97 -33.08 -37.00
N ASP A 19 23.70 -32.61 -35.80
CA ASP A 19 22.54 -31.83 -35.38
C ASP A 19 22.92 -30.39 -35.02
N PHE A 20 21.97 -29.45 -35.15
CA PHE A 20 22.21 -28.02 -34.87
C PHE A 20 22.69 -27.78 -33.43
N GLU A 21 22.13 -28.50 -32.46
CA GLU A 21 22.48 -28.35 -31.05
C GLU A 21 23.88 -28.89 -30.75
N GLY A 22 24.25 -30.05 -31.29
CA GLY A 22 25.61 -30.60 -31.25
C GLY A 22 26.65 -29.66 -31.86
N ILE A 23 26.37 -29.10 -33.05
CA ILE A 23 27.26 -28.15 -33.73
C ILE A 23 27.45 -26.89 -32.88
N LYS A 24 26.37 -26.31 -32.32
CA LYS A 24 26.46 -25.14 -31.44
C LYS A 24 27.28 -25.42 -30.19
N LYS A 25 27.14 -26.60 -29.61
CA LYS A 25 27.89 -26.99 -28.40
C LYS A 25 29.38 -27.11 -28.68
N GLU A 26 29.75 -27.70 -29.81
CA GLU A 26 31.15 -27.79 -30.24
C GLU A 26 31.73 -26.40 -30.56
N LEU A 27 31.00 -25.54 -31.28
CA LEU A 27 31.41 -24.16 -31.56
C LEU A 27 31.59 -23.33 -30.28
N LYS A 28 30.64 -23.41 -29.34
CA LYS A 28 30.75 -22.72 -28.04
C LYS A 28 31.95 -23.21 -27.25
N LYS A 29 32.30 -24.49 -27.34
CA LYS A 29 33.51 -25.04 -26.72
C LYS A 29 34.77 -24.43 -27.34
N VAL A 30 34.87 -24.39 -28.67
CA VAL A 30 36.01 -23.77 -29.39
C VAL A 30 36.15 -22.29 -29.01
N ILE A 31 35.05 -21.53 -28.99
CA ILE A 31 35.04 -20.11 -28.59
C ILE A 31 35.49 -19.96 -27.14
N THR A 32 34.98 -20.80 -26.24
CA THR A 32 35.31 -20.74 -24.81
C THR A 32 36.76 -21.10 -24.52
N ASP A 33 37.35 -22.03 -25.28
CA ASP A 33 38.73 -22.46 -25.11
C ASP A 33 39.74 -21.44 -25.69
N LEU A 34 39.32 -20.68 -26.71
CA LEU A 34 40.14 -19.65 -27.37
C LEU A 34 39.85 -18.22 -26.91
N HIS A 35 38.97 -18.02 -25.92
CA HIS A 35 38.56 -16.69 -25.46
C HIS A 35 39.71 -15.93 -24.79
N PRO A 36 39.94 -14.64 -25.12
CA PRO A 36 41.05 -13.86 -24.57
C PRO A 36 40.98 -13.71 -23.04
N ASP A 37 39.78 -13.61 -22.45
CA ASP A 37 39.63 -13.56 -20.99
C ASP A 37 40.17 -14.78 -20.24
N ARG A 38 40.22 -15.96 -20.88
CA ARG A 38 40.81 -17.16 -20.27
C ARG A 38 42.34 -17.22 -20.41
N ASN A 39 42.90 -16.44 -21.34
CA ASN A 39 44.33 -16.41 -21.63
C ASN A 39 45.01 -15.08 -21.19
N GLY A 40 44.35 -14.30 -20.32
CA GLY A 40 44.94 -13.09 -19.74
C GLY A 40 44.72 -11.80 -20.53
N GLY A 41 43.70 -11.76 -21.40
CA GLY A 41 43.27 -10.56 -22.13
C GLY A 41 43.81 -10.48 -23.57
N GLU A 42 44.70 -11.39 -23.99
CA GLU A 42 45.27 -11.42 -25.34
C GLU A 42 45.19 -12.84 -25.94
N TYR A 43 45.04 -12.92 -27.27
CA TYR A 43 45.15 -14.19 -28.00
C TYR A 43 46.63 -14.60 -28.08
N LYS A 44 46.96 -15.89 -27.94
CA LYS A 44 48.37 -16.31 -27.89
C LYS A 44 49.09 -16.11 -29.22
N ASN A 45 48.36 -16.13 -30.33
CA ASN A 45 48.87 -15.86 -31.66
C ASN A 45 47.75 -15.40 -32.62
N GLY A 46 48.13 -14.87 -33.78
CA GLY A 46 47.17 -14.39 -34.79
C GLY A 46 46.26 -15.49 -35.36
N HIS A 47 46.71 -16.75 -35.30
CA HIS A 47 45.93 -17.90 -35.77
C HIS A 47 44.78 -18.24 -34.81
N GLU A 48 45.00 -18.22 -33.49
CA GLU A 48 43.95 -18.40 -32.48
C GLU A 48 42.88 -17.32 -32.59
N LYS A 49 43.29 -16.07 -32.86
CA LYS A 49 42.35 -14.96 -33.11
C LYS A 49 41.49 -15.22 -34.36
N GLU A 50 42.10 -15.71 -35.44
CA GLU A 50 41.40 -16.01 -36.69
C GLU A 50 40.40 -17.17 -36.51
N VAL A 51 40.80 -18.24 -35.80
CA VAL A 51 39.92 -19.38 -35.51
C VAL A 51 38.78 -18.98 -34.58
N TYR A 52 39.05 -18.15 -33.57
CA TYR A 52 38.02 -17.61 -32.68
C TYR A 52 36.97 -16.78 -33.43
N LEU A 53 37.42 -15.88 -34.31
CA LEU A 53 36.53 -15.05 -35.11
C LEU A 53 35.69 -15.91 -36.07
N LYS A 54 36.32 -16.88 -36.75
CA LYS A 54 35.60 -17.83 -37.64
C LYS A 54 34.59 -18.68 -36.87
N ALA A 55 34.93 -19.15 -35.67
CA ALA A 55 34.01 -19.93 -34.85
C ALA A 55 32.82 -19.09 -34.34
N SER A 56 33.06 -17.81 -34.04
CA SER A 56 32.00 -16.86 -33.64
C SER A 56 31.06 -16.53 -34.79
N GLU A 57 31.61 -16.23 -35.98
CA GLU A 57 30.82 -16.02 -37.21
C GLU A 57 30.02 -17.28 -37.58
N ALA A 58 30.62 -18.47 -37.41
CA ALA A 58 29.94 -19.74 -37.65
C ALA A 58 28.79 -19.99 -36.65
N LEU A 59 28.96 -19.62 -35.38
CA LEU A 59 27.92 -19.77 -34.36
C LEU A 59 26.71 -18.90 -34.69
N GLU A 60 26.93 -17.64 -35.08
CA GLU A 60 25.88 -16.72 -35.49
C GLU A 60 25.12 -17.24 -36.72
N PHE A 61 25.85 -17.75 -37.72
CA PHE A 61 25.25 -18.37 -38.90
C PHE A 61 24.40 -19.60 -38.57
N VAL A 62 24.87 -20.49 -37.67
CA VAL A 62 24.12 -21.69 -37.25
C VAL A 62 22.88 -21.31 -36.44
N GLU A 63 22.95 -20.29 -35.58
CA GLU A 63 21.79 -19.75 -34.86
C GLU A 63 20.76 -19.13 -35.81
N GLN A 64 21.21 -18.38 -36.82
CA GLN A 64 20.33 -17.83 -37.84
C GLN A 64 19.65 -18.94 -38.66
N LYS A 65 20.39 -19.96 -39.10
CA LYS A 65 19.84 -21.08 -39.88
C LYS A 65 18.89 -21.95 -39.07
N GLU A 66 19.14 -22.16 -37.79
CA GLU A 66 18.19 -22.85 -36.91
C GLU A 66 16.92 -22.03 -36.75
N ASN A 67 17.02 -20.72 -36.55
CA ASN A 67 15.85 -19.82 -36.49
C ASN A 67 15.09 -19.80 -37.83
N GLU A 68 15.77 -19.80 -38.97
CA GLU A 68 15.15 -19.91 -40.30
C GLU A 68 14.46 -21.27 -40.50
N ALA A 69 15.06 -22.38 -40.06
CA ALA A 69 14.47 -23.71 -40.11
C ALA A 69 13.26 -23.85 -39.16
N ILE A 70 13.34 -23.26 -37.96
CA ILE A 70 12.22 -23.14 -37.03
C ILE A 70 11.11 -22.31 -37.69
N ASN A 71 11.42 -21.17 -38.29
CA ASN A 71 10.44 -20.29 -38.94
C ASN A 71 9.81 -20.92 -40.20
N GLN A 72 10.54 -21.72 -40.98
CA GLN A 72 10.00 -22.45 -42.14
C GLN A 72 9.16 -23.67 -41.75
N SER A 73 9.40 -24.27 -40.59
CA SER A 73 8.56 -25.34 -40.02
C SER A 73 7.36 -24.81 -39.22
N SER A 74 7.27 -23.49 -38.99
CA SER A 74 6.28 -22.81 -38.16
C SER A 74 5.04 -22.31 -38.93
N THR A 75 4.59 -23.05 -39.94
CA THR A 75 3.30 -22.80 -40.62
C THR A 75 2.09 -23.37 -39.86
N ASP A 76 2.20 -23.63 -38.55
CA ASP A 76 1.08 -24.06 -37.70
C ASP A 76 0.93 -23.14 -36.48
N LEU A 77 0.30 -21.98 -36.70
CA LEU A 77 -0.79 -21.33 -35.95
C LEU A 77 -0.87 -21.36 -34.40
N ILE A 78 0.11 -21.88 -33.66
CA ILE A 78 0.07 -22.09 -32.22
C ILE A 78 1.29 -21.41 -31.61
N ARG A 79 1.15 -20.14 -31.19
CA ARG A 79 1.89 -19.50 -30.06
C ARG A 79 1.70 -17.99 -29.91
N ILE A 80 1.22 -17.26 -30.92
CA ILE A 80 1.00 -15.81 -30.78
C ILE A 80 -0.26 -15.50 -29.95
N SER A 81 -1.31 -16.32 -30.08
CA SER A 81 -2.52 -16.21 -29.24
C SER A 81 -2.25 -16.58 -27.79
N GLN A 82 -1.43 -17.60 -27.53
CA GLN A 82 -1.10 -18.07 -26.19
C GLN A 82 -0.14 -17.14 -25.43
N LEU A 83 0.83 -16.53 -26.11
CA LEU A 83 1.69 -15.51 -25.50
C LEU A 83 0.92 -14.22 -25.20
N ARG A 84 0.02 -13.78 -26.09
CA ARG A 84 -0.89 -12.66 -25.79
C ARG A 84 -1.83 -12.98 -24.65
N SER A 85 -2.41 -14.18 -24.60
CA SER A 85 -3.28 -14.57 -23.50
C SER A 85 -2.53 -14.69 -22.17
N LEU A 86 -1.28 -15.16 -22.17
CA LEU A 86 -0.47 -15.21 -20.96
C LEU A 86 -0.05 -13.82 -20.48
N MET A 87 0.38 -12.91 -21.38
CA MET A 87 0.68 -11.51 -21.01
C MET A 87 -0.57 -10.76 -20.53
N GLN A 88 -1.71 -11.01 -21.18
CA GLN A 88 -2.99 -10.44 -20.78
C GLN A 88 -3.43 -10.99 -19.42
N MET A 89 -3.30 -12.31 -19.18
CA MET A 89 -3.57 -12.92 -17.88
C MET A 89 -2.61 -12.42 -16.79
N THR A 90 -1.33 -12.18 -17.09
CA THR A 90 -0.42 -11.61 -16.08
C THR A 90 -0.76 -10.16 -15.77
N ASN A 91 -1.07 -9.33 -16.76
CA ASN A 91 -1.45 -7.93 -16.52
C ASN A 91 -2.83 -7.80 -15.83
N GLU A 92 -3.80 -8.66 -16.18
CA GLU A 92 -5.10 -8.72 -15.53
C GLU A 92 -5.02 -9.22 -14.08
N ASN A 93 -4.04 -10.07 -13.73
CA ASN A 93 -3.84 -10.56 -12.37
C ASN A 93 -2.96 -9.66 -11.49
N LEU A 94 -2.15 -8.76 -12.07
CA LEU A 94 -1.28 -7.85 -11.31
C LEU A 94 -2.06 -6.71 -10.63
N LEU A 95 -3.12 -6.21 -11.27
CA LEU A 95 -3.98 -5.16 -10.71
C LEU A 95 -4.72 -5.61 -9.43
N PRO A 96 -5.45 -6.74 -9.41
CA PRO A 96 -6.14 -7.20 -8.21
C PRO A 96 -5.16 -7.53 -7.08
N GLN A 97 -3.97 -8.08 -7.37
CA GLN A 97 -2.93 -8.31 -6.34
C GLN A 97 -2.38 -7.00 -5.75
N LYS A 98 -2.20 -5.95 -6.56
CA LYS A 98 -1.75 -4.63 -6.09
C LYS A 98 -2.79 -3.98 -5.18
N ILE A 99 -4.07 -4.11 -5.52
CA ILE A 99 -5.19 -3.58 -4.72
C ILE A 99 -5.35 -4.37 -3.43
N GLU A 100 -5.22 -5.70 -3.47
CA GLU A 100 -5.27 -6.52 -2.27
C GLU A 100 -4.13 -6.17 -1.30
N LYS A 101 -2.90 -5.97 -1.80
CA LYS A 101 -1.78 -5.50 -0.98
C LYS A 101 -2.04 -4.13 -0.36
N LYS A 102 -2.51 -3.15 -1.16
CA LYS A 102 -2.87 -1.82 -0.66
C LYS A 102 -4.02 -1.88 0.36
N GLU A 103 -4.98 -2.79 0.18
CA GLU A 103 -6.07 -2.98 1.13
C GLU A 103 -5.57 -3.61 2.43
N GLN A 104 -4.63 -4.55 2.37
CA GLN A 104 -3.96 -5.11 3.54
C GLN A 104 -3.15 -4.04 4.29
N GLU A 105 -2.38 -3.23 3.58
CA GLU A 105 -1.62 -2.10 4.13
C GLU A 105 -2.55 -1.04 4.75
N PHE A 106 -3.65 -0.70 4.07
CA PHE A 106 -4.66 0.20 4.64
C PHE A 106 -5.29 -0.37 5.91
N ARG A 107 -5.56 -1.68 5.95
CA ARG A 107 -6.09 -2.35 7.14
C ARG A 107 -5.08 -2.38 8.28
N SER A 108 -3.78 -2.52 7.99
CA SER A 108 -2.70 -2.46 8.98
C SER A 108 -2.56 -1.05 9.53
N ILE A 109 -2.51 -0.03 8.68
CA ILE A 109 -2.46 1.39 9.09
C ILE A 109 -3.65 1.76 9.97
N ILE A 110 -4.88 1.35 9.62
CA ILE A 110 -6.03 1.59 10.51
C ILE A 110 -5.89 0.82 11.84
N SER A 111 -5.30 -0.39 11.83
CA SER A 111 -5.09 -1.13 13.08
C SER A 111 -3.99 -0.51 13.96
N GLU A 112 -2.94 0.04 13.36
CA GLU A 112 -1.86 0.76 14.04
C GLU A 112 -2.35 2.11 14.56
N ALA A 113 -3.08 2.88 13.74
CA ALA A 113 -3.76 4.09 14.17
C ALA A 113 -4.78 3.83 15.29
N ARG A 114 -5.43 2.66 15.31
CA ARG A 114 -6.28 2.25 16.44
C ARG A 114 -5.46 2.07 17.72
N THR A 115 -4.20 1.67 17.64
CA THR A 115 -3.31 1.57 18.81
C THR A 115 -2.72 2.93 19.20
N GLU A 116 -2.36 3.78 18.24
CA GLU A 116 -1.76 5.09 18.48
C GLU A 116 -2.77 6.19 18.86
N SER A 117 -3.97 6.20 18.28
CA SER A 117 -5.06 7.13 18.67
C SER A 117 -5.54 6.93 20.12
N THR A 118 -5.13 5.85 20.78
CA THR A 118 -5.37 5.70 22.22
C THR A 118 -4.53 6.65 23.08
N VAL A 119 -3.46 7.24 22.55
CA VAL A 119 -2.47 7.98 23.33
C VAL A 119 -2.98 9.34 23.86
N PRO A 120 -3.71 10.20 23.12
CA PRO A 120 -4.19 11.47 23.70
C PRO A 120 -5.27 11.29 24.79
N TYR A 121 -5.95 10.13 24.84
CA TYR A 121 -7.01 9.87 25.82
C TYR A 121 -6.58 9.03 27.04
N LYS A 122 -5.33 8.56 27.09
CA LYS A 122 -4.78 7.91 28.31
C LYS A 122 -4.66 8.92 29.46
N LEU A 123 -4.28 10.17 29.17
CA LEU A 123 -4.13 11.23 30.17
C LEU A 123 -5.43 11.54 30.93
N PRO A 124 -6.59 11.79 30.29
CA PRO A 124 -7.84 12.00 31.02
C PRO A 124 -8.32 10.73 31.73
N ARG A 125 -8.04 9.51 31.25
CA ARG A 125 -8.49 8.27 31.90
C ARG A 125 -7.70 7.95 33.18
N ILE A 126 -6.38 8.10 33.14
CA ILE A 126 -5.51 7.87 34.29
C ILE A 126 -5.79 8.93 35.36
N SER A 127 -5.91 10.20 34.98
CA SER A 127 -6.27 11.25 35.93
C SER A 127 -7.66 11.04 36.53
N LEU A 128 -8.65 10.61 35.74
CA LEU A 128 -9.98 10.31 36.28
C LEU A 128 -9.97 9.14 37.26
N ALA A 129 -9.24 8.05 36.95
CA ALA A 129 -9.12 6.90 37.84
C ALA A 129 -8.41 7.25 39.16
N VAL A 130 -7.42 8.15 39.11
CA VAL A 130 -6.77 8.69 40.31
C VAL A 130 -7.75 9.57 41.09
N ILE A 131 -8.50 10.44 40.42
CA ILE A 131 -9.51 11.30 41.06
C ILE A 131 -10.61 10.46 41.72
N THR A 132 -11.12 9.43 41.06
CA THR A 132 -12.12 8.52 41.64
C THR A 132 -11.54 7.73 42.81
N ALA A 133 -10.28 7.30 42.74
CA ALA A 133 -9.60 6.63 43.84
C ALA A 133 -9.45 7.54 45.07
N ILE A 134 -9.05 8.81 44.87
CA ILE A 134 -8.95 9.81 45.93
C ILE A 134 -10.33 10.10 46.53
N LEU A 135 -11.35 10.32 45.69
CA LEU A 135 -12.74 10.51 46.11
C LEU A 135 -13.26 9.34 46.95
N SER A 136 -12.97 8.12 46.50
CA SER A 136 -13.39 6.88 47.20
C SER A 136 -12.64 6.70 48.51
N PHE A 137 -11.33 6.97 48.53
CA PHE A 137 -10.51 6.92 49.74
C PHE A 137 -11.02 7.89 50.80
N ILE A 138 -11.38 9.12 50.38
CA ILE A 138 -11.92 10.15 51.27
C ILE A 138 -13.22 9.68 51.95
N TRP A 139 -14.03 8.89 51.24
CA TRP A 139 -15.30 8.39 51.75
C TRP A 139 -15.17 7.11 52.58
N ILE A 140 -14.28 6.18 52.19
CA ILE A 140 -14.09 4.88 52.85
C ILE A 140 -13.35 5.04 54.19
N PHE A 141 -12.47 6.03 54.31
CA PHE A 141 -11.63 6.23 55.51
C PHE A 141 -11.84 7.61 56.17
N PRO A 142 -13.07 7.95 56.60
CA PRO A 142 -13.36 9.26 57.19
C PRO A 142 -12.58 9.50 58.49
N ASN A 143 -12.39 8.44 59.29
CA ASN A 143 -11.64 8.51 60.56
C ASN A 143 -10.17 8.89 60.33
N GLN A 144 -9.51 8.31 59.32
CA GLN A 144 -8.10 8.62 59.01
C GLN A 144 -7.92 10.08 58.58
N ILE A 145 -8.93 10.66 57.93
CA ILE A 145 -8.92 12.06 57.50
C ILE A 145 -9.13 12.99 58.70
N SER A 146 -10.04 12.61 59.60
CA SER A 146 -10.34 13.37 60.82
C SER A 146 -9.15 13.45 61.80
N GLU A 147 -8.26 12.46 61.76
CA GLU A 147 -7.04 12.39 62.55
C GLU A 147 -5.85 13.10 61.89
N HIS A 148 -5.92 13.34 60.57
CA HIS A 148 -4.81 13.92 59.82
C HIS A 148 -4.70 15.45 60.05
N PRO A 149 -3.55 15.98 60.51
CA PRO A 149 -3.42 17.36 60.97
C PRO A 149 -3.66 18.42 59.88
N ILE A 150 -3.43 18.07 58.61
CA ILE A 150 -3.62 18.98 57.48
C ILE A 150 -5.00 18.80 56.83
N LEU A 151 -5.49 17.56 56.70
CA LEU A 151 -6.69 17.27 55.89
C LEU A 151 -7.98 17.58 56.66
N LYS A 152 -7.98 17.40 57.98
CA LYS A 152 -9.08 17.76 58.87
C LYS A 152 -9.53 19.22 58.72
N ARG A 153 -8.62 20.13 58.37
CA ARG A 153 -8.94 21.56 58.20
C ARG A 153 -9.77 21.84 56.93
N TRP A 154 -9.66 20.99 55.92
CA TRP A 154 -10.27 21.18 54.61
C TRP A 154 -11.42 20.21 54.33
N ILE A 155 -11.42 19.05 54.99
CA ILE A 155 -12.40 17.99 54.80
C ILE A 155 -13.06 17.70 56.14
N SER A 156 -14.35 17.99 56.23
CA SER A 156 -15.20 17.69 57.38
C SER A 156 -16.19 16.59 56.96
N PRO A 157 -15.88 15.29 57.21
CA PRO A 157 -16.74 14.19 56.78
C PRO A 157 -18.14 14.23 57.40
N ASP A 158 -18.25 14.82 58.60
CA ASP A 158 -19.51 14.93 59.35
C ASP A 158 -20.42 16.08 58.87
N ASP A 159 -19.91 16.96 58.00
CA ASP A 159 -20.67 18.09 57.48
C ASP A 159 -21.58 17.65 56.30
N PRO A 160 -22.91 17.81 56.39
CA PRO A 160 -23.81 17.50 55.29
C PRO A 160 -23.50 18.30 54.01
N ILE A 161 -22.93 19.51 54.12
CA ILE A 161 -22.54 20.31 52.96
C ILE A 161 -21.40 19.62 52.19
N PHE A 162 -20.44 19.03 52.91
CA PHE A 162 -19.35 18.27 52.31
C PHE A 162 -19.88 17.05 51.57
N ALA A 163 -20.83 16.31 52.15
CA ALA A 163 -21.45 15.16 51.50
C ALA A 163 -22.14 15.51 50.18
N ILE A 164 -22.85 16.65 50.12
CA ILE A 164 -23.50 17.14 48.89
C ILE A 164 -22.45 17.47 47.82
N PHE A 165 -21.39 18.20 48.19
CA PHE A 165 -20.31 18.56 47.27
C PHE A 165 -19.57 17.33 46.75
N TRP A 166 -19.28 16.37 47.63
CA TRP A 166 -18.66 15.09 47.27
C TRP A 166 -19.51 14.31 46.28
N PHE A 167 -20.82 14.21 46.54
CA PHE A 167 -21.75 13.52 45.63
C PHE A 167 -21.83 14.21 44.26
N GLN A 168 -21.84 15.54 44.24
CA GLN A 168 -21.80 16.32 42.99
C GLN A 168 -20.50 16.06 42.20
N LEU A 169 -19.34 16.01 42.88
CA LEU A 169 -18.06 15.72 42.25
C LEU A 169 -18.04 14.30 41.66
N LEU A 170 -18.58 13.33 42.39
CA LEU A 170 -18.71 11.95 41.92
C LEU A 170 -19.62 11.87 40.69
N LEU A 171 -20.77 12.54 40.72
CA LEU A 171 -21.70 12.59 39.59
C LEU A 171 -21.03 13.18 38.33
N ILE A 172 -20.32 14.30 38.47
CA ILE A 172 -19.56 14.92 37.36
C ILE A 172 -18.52 13.95 36.81
N THR A 173 -17.84 13.23 37.69
CA THR A 173 -16.81 12.25 37.31
C THR A 173 -17.41 11.09 36.51
N ILE A 174 -18.55 10.55 36.94
CA ILE A 174 -19.27 9.50 36.19
C ILE A 174 -19.73 10.04 34.83
N LEU A 175 -20.34 11.22 34.79
CA LEU A 175 -20.81 11.82 33.53
C LEU A 175 -19.66 12.02 32.54
N PHE A 176 -18.52 12.49 33.04
CA PHE A 176 -17.31 12.64 32.23
C PHE A 176 -16.78 11.29 31.73
N TRP A 177 -16.80 10.25 32.56
CA TRP A 177 -16.38 8.90 32.16
C TRP A 177 -17.28 8.33 31.06
N VAL A 178 -18.61 8.43 31.23
CA VAL A 178 -19.59 8.01 30.22
C VAL A 178 -19.41 8.79 28.92
N TYR A 179 -19.16 10.10 29.01
CA TYR A 179 -18.89 10.94 27.85
C TYR A 179 -17.62 10.48 27.12
N ALA A 180 -16.51 10.30 27.83
CA ALA A 180 -15.25 9.84 27.27
C ALA A 180 -15.36 8.44 26.65
N TYR A 181 -16.12 7.53 27.28
CA TYR A 181 -16.40 6.21 26.75
C TYR A 181 -17.18 6.27 25.44
N ARG A 182 -18.25 7.08 25.40
CA ARG A 182 -19.06 7.25 24.18
C ARG A 182 -18.27 7.88 23.04
N LEU A 183 -17.34 8.78 23.34
CA LEU A 183 -16.50 9.40 22.31
C LEU A 183 -15.55 8.37 21.67
N ASP A 184 -14.90 7.56 22.49
CA ASP A 184 -14.03 6.45 22.05
C ASP A 184 -14.81 5.41 21.22
N GLU A 185 -16.03 5.07 21.64
CA GLU A 185 -16.86 4.11 20.89
C GLU A 185 -17.30 4.66 19.53
N LYS A 186 -17.55 5.97 19.44
CA LYS A 186 -17.82 6.64 18.16
C LYS A 186 -16.60 6.60 17.24
N GLU A 187 -15.42 6.92 17.75
CA GLU A 187 -14.19 6.85 16.98
C GLU A 187 -13.90 5.43 16.46
N LYS A 188 -14.00 4.43 17.32
CA LYS A 188 -13.87 3.01 16.95
C LYS A 188 -14.86 2.61 15.88
N SER A 189 -16.13 3.02 16.00
CA SER A 189 -17.15 2.67 15.01
C SER A 189 -16.90 3.36 13.67
N ILE A 190 -16.42 4.61 13.66
CA ILE A 190 -15.99 5.30 12.44
C ILE A 190 -14.81 4.58 11.79
N LEU A 191 -13.71 4.33 12.51
CA LEU A 191 -12.54 3.62 11.99
C LEU A 191 -12.88 2.21 11.48
N LYS A 192 -13.76 1.48 12.18
CA LYS A 192 -14.27 0.18 11.73
C LYS A 192 -15.08 0.32 10.44
N SER A 193 -15.92 1.34 10.34
CA SER A 193 -16.73 1.58 9.14
C SER A 193 -15.87 1.90 7.92
N LEU A 194 -14.74 2.60 8.10
CA LEU A 194 -13.79 2.90 7.01
C LEU A 194 -13.07 1.67 6.48
N LYS A 195 -13.14 0.50 7.15
CA LYS A 195 -12.63 -0.75 6.58
C LYS A 195 -13.61 -1.42 5.63
N LEU A 196 -14.88 -1.00 5.65
CA LEU A 196 -15.95 -1.63 4.90
C LEU A 196 -16.01 -1.06 3.49
N GLU A 197 -16.08 -1.94 2.51
CA GLU A 197 -16.23 -1.54 1.10
C GLU A 197 -17.54 -0.76 0.87
N SER A 198 -18.61 -1.09 1.59
CA SER A 198 -19.88 -0.34 1.51
C SER A 198 -19.71 1.13 1.91
N THR A 199 -18.81 1.43 2.85
CA THR A 199 -18.47 2.80 3.21
C THR A 199 -17.68 3.48 2.11
N HIS A 200 -16.72 2.79 1.48
CA HIS A 200 -15.96 3.34 0.35
C HIS A 200 -16.88 3.70 -0.81
N ASN A 201 -17.77 2.77 -1.18
CA ASN A 201 -18.75 2.97 -2.25
C ASN A 201 -19.69 4.14 -1.94
N ARG A 202 -20.13 4.27 -0.68
CA ARG A 202 -20.95 5.40 -0.23
C ARG A 202 -20.18 6.72 -0.32
N ILE A 203 -18.94 6.78 0.16
CA ILE A 203 -18.11 7.99 0.09
C ILE A 203 -17.94 8.43 -1.36
N PHE A 204 -17.62 7.50 -2.26
CA PHE A 204 -17.44 7.81 -3.67
C PHE A 204 -18.73 8.27 -4.36
N ARG A 205 -19.86 7.61 -4.07
CA ARG A 205 -21.17 8.03 -4.57
C ARG A 205 -21.50 9.45 -4.12
N ASP A 206 -21.35 9.72 -2.83
CA ASP A 206 -21.69 11.02 -2.27
C ASP A 206 -20.73 12.11 -2.80
N PHE A 207 -19.45 11.79 -3.02
CA PHE A 207 -18.51 12.67 -3.71
C PHE A 207 -18.97 13.01 -5.13
N ARG A 208 -19.39 11.99 -5.89
CA ARG A 208 -19.92 12.19 -7.24
C ARG A 208 -21.16 13.09 -7.25
N GLU A 209 -22.12 12.84 -6.37
CA GLU A 209 -23.35 13.64 -6.28
C GLU A 209 -23.06 15.09 -5.83
N GLU A 210 -22.23 15.28 -4.80
CA GLU A 210 -22.03 16.61 -4.19
C GLU A 210 -21.01 17.48 -4.93
N VAL A 211 -19.94 16.89 -5.48
CA VAL A 211 -18.82 17.63 -6.07
C VAL A 211 -18.90 17.64 -7.58
N LEU A 212 -19.16 16.49 -8.20
CA LEU A 212 -19.10 16.34 -9.66
C LEU A 212 -20.40 16.77 -10.33
N GLU A 213 -21.54 16.21 -9.91
CA GLU A 213 -22.84 16.53 -10.50
C GLU A 213 -23.28 17.97 -10.19
N ARG A 214 -23.01 18.44 -8.98
CA ARG A 214 -23.38 19.82 -8.59
C ARG A 214 -22.55 20.91 -9.29
N LYS A 215 -21.30 20.61 -9.66
CA LYS A 215 -20.39 21.55 -10.34
C LYS A 215 -20.30 21.28 -11.85
N ASP A 216 -21.09 20.36 -12.38
CA ASP A 216 -21.03 19.87 -13.77
C ASP A 216 -19.60 19.49 -14.21
N LYS A 217 -18.83 18.91 -13.28
CA LYS A 217 -17.47 18.43 -13.52
C LYS A 217 -17.52 16.93 -13.77
N LYS A 218 -16.83 16.46 -14.81
CA LYS A 218 -16.59 15.02 -15.04
C LYS A 218 -15.23 14.53 -14.54
N ARG A 219 -14.38 15.47 -14.13
CA ARG A 219 -12.98 15.25 -13.79
C ARG A 219 -12.70 15.70 -12.38
N PHE A 220 -11.85 14.97 -11.68
CA PHE A 220 -11.35 15.31 -10.35
C PHE A 220 -9.92 14.86 -10.17
N SER A 221 -9.21 15.51 -9.24
CA SER A 221 -7.88 15.07 -8.79
C SER A 221 -7.98 14.24 -7.51
N HIS A 222 -6.89 13.54 -7.18
CA HIS A 222 -6.77 12.84 -5.90
C HIS A 222 -7.01 13.80 -4.73
N THR A 223 -6.41 14.98 -4.78
CA THR A 223 -6.54 16.02 -3.76
C THR A 223 -8.00 16.45 -3.56
N GLU A 224 -8.79 16.62 -4.63
CA GLU A 224 -10.21 16.98 -4.51
C GLU A 224 -11.02 15.90 -3.75
N LEU A 225 -10.72 14.62 -3.97
CA LEU A 225 -11.34 13.52 -3.24
C LEU A 225 -10.86 13.47 -1.79
N TYR A 226 -9.56 13.65 -1.55
CA TYR A 226 -9.00 13.72 -0.20
C TYR A 226 -9.62 14.86 0.61
N GLU A 227 -9.70 16.07 0.05
CA GLU A 227 -10.31 17.23 0.69
C GLU A 227 -11.79 17.00 1.00
N PHE A 228 -12.53 16.35 0.10
CA PHE A 228 -13.93 15.99 0.36
C PHE A 228 -14.06 15.04 1.56
N ILE A 229 -13.23 14.00 1.61
CA ILE A 229 -13.22 13.05 2.72
C ILE A 229 -12.81 13.76 4.01
N GLN A 230 -11.78 14.61 3.96
CA GLN A 230 -11.33 15.40 5.10
C GLN A 230 -12.43 16.33 5.60
N ASP A 231 -13.13 17.02 4.72
CA ASP A 231 -14.24 17.88 5.11
C ASP A 231 -15.38 17.07 5.74
N ARG A 232 -15.66 15.87 5.24
CA ARG A 232 -16.74 15.06 5.79
C ARG A 232 -16.44 14.48 7.17
N TYR A 233 -15.20 14.03 7.39
CA TYR A 233 -14.83 13.32 8.61
C TYR A 233 -14.10 14.20 9.64
N ASN A 234 -13.47 15.30 9.22
CA ASN A 234 -12.70 16.21 10.07
C ASN A 234 -13.26 17.64 10.15
N ARG A 235 -14.43 17.96 9.55
CA ARG A 235 -14.99 19.32 9.64
C ARG A 235 -15.19 19.76 11.09
N ARG A 236 -14.51 20.86 11.42
CA ARG A 236 -14.76 21.65 12.62
C ARG A 236 -16.14 22.29 12.55
N LYS A 237 -17.17 21.61 13.09
CA LYS A 237 -18.34 22.37 13.56
C LYS A 237 -17.81 23.33 14.63
N ARG A 238 -17.85 24.64 14.34
CA ARG A 238 -17.53 25.72 15.29
C ARG A 238 -18.57 25.72 16.42
N SER A 239 -18.55 24.70 17.28
CA SER A 239 -19.25 24.79 18.56
C SER A 239 -18.33 25.51 19.54
N PRO A 240 -18.78 26.59 20.22
CA PRO A 240 -17.96 27.35 21.15
C PRO A 240 -17.59 26.60 22.44
N SER A 241 -18.06 25.36 22.61
CA SER A 241 -17.70 24.53 23.76
C SER A 241 -16.29 23.94 23.60
N LEU A 242 -15.35 24.48 24.38
CA LEU A 242 -13.95 24.01 24.51
C LEU A 242 -13.80 22.53 24.87
N PHE A 243 -14.89 21.86 25.25
CA PHE A 243 -14.90 20.46 25.69
C PHE A 243 -15.55 19.48 24.70
N LEU A 244 -16.15 19.95 23.59
CA LEU A 244 -16.63 19.04 22.54
C LEU A 244 -15.48 18.69 21.60
N HIS A 245 -14.63 17.77 22.06
CA HIS A 245 -13.63 17.15 21.21
C HIS A 245 -14.32 16.43 20.05
N GLN A 246 -13.89 16.74 18.83
CA GLN A 246 -14.34 16.04 17.63
C GLN A 246 -13.37 14.91 17.34
N VAL A 247 -13.94 13.78 16.93
CA VAL A 247 -13.17 12.66 16.39
C VAL A 247 -12.41 13.18 15.19
N ARG A 248 -11.08 13.11 15.23
CA ARG A 248 -10.20 13.48 14.13
C ARG A 248 -9.56 12.21 13.60
N ILE A 249 -9.75 11.95 12.32
CA ILE A 249 -9.08 10.87 11.62
C ILE A 249 -7.75 11.43 11.11
N ASP A 250 -6.70 10.62 11.26
CA ASP A 250 -5.38 10.95 10.75
C ASP A 250 -5.42 11.22 9.24
N SER A 251 -4.72 12.26 8.80
CA SER A 251 -4.56 12.62 7.40
C SER A 251 -4.00 11.47 6.57
N GLU A 252 -3.12 10.65 7.13
CA GLU A 252 -2.55 9.50 6.42
C GLU A 252 -3.64 8.46 6.07
N ILE A 253 -4.53 8.15 7.01
CA ILE A 253 -5.67 7.24 6.79
C ILE A 253 -6.59 7.80 5.70
N LEU A 254 -6.86 9.11 5.73
CA LEU A 254 -7.73 9.73 4.73
C LEU A 254 -7.10 9.72 3.33
N ASN A 255 -5.79 9.98 3.25
CA ASN A 255 -5.03 9.93 2.02
C ASN A 255 -5.04 8.52 1.41
N ASN A 256 -4.77 7.50 2.23
CA ASN A 256 -4.79 6.11 1.80
C ASN A 256 -6.21 5.64 1.41
N LEU A 257 -7.24 6.13 2.10
CA LEU A 257 -8.63 5.87 1.74
C LEU A 257 -8.98 6.47 0.36
N ALA A 258 -8.57 7.72 0.09
CA ALA A 258 -8.77 8.35 -1.21
C ALA A 258 -8.09 7.55 -2.32
N SER A 259 -6.83 7.17 -2.12
CA SER A 259 -6.07 6.32 -3.06
C SER A 259 -6.77 4.99 -3.31
N LEU A 260 -7.23 4.32 -2.25
CA LEU A 260 -7.89 3.02 -2.35
C LEU A 260 -9.23 3.11 -3.10
N ILE A 261 -10.00 4.18 -2.90
CA ILE A 261 -11.25 4.43 -3.64
C ILE A 261 -10.96 4.61 -5.13
N ILE A 262 -9.93 5.39 -5.47
CA ILE A 262 -9.51 5.63 -6.86
C ILE A 262 -9.04 4.32 -7.51
N ASP A 263 -8.15 3.57 -6.84
CA ASP A 263 -7.65 2.29 -7.35
C ASP A 263 -8.81 1.31 -7.63
N LYS A 264 -9.79 1.21 -6.73
CA LYS A 264 -11.00 0.38 -6.93
C LYS A 264 -11.88 0.88 -8.08
N GLY A 265 -11.98 2.20 -8.26
CA GLY A 265 -12.72 2.80 -9.37
C GLY A 265 -12.06 2.51 -10.72
N MET A 266 -10.73 2.53 -10.78
CA MET A 266 -9.93 2.16 -11.95
C MET A 266 -10.07 0.67 -12.29
N GLU A 267 -9.97 -0.21 -11.28
CA GLU A 267 -10.15 -1.67 -11.45
C GLU A 267 -11.53 -2.01 -12.04
N ARG A 268 -12.59 -1.36 -11.54
CA ARG A 268 -13.96 -1.54 -12.01
C ARG A 268 -14.24 -0.85 -13.33
N LYS A 269 -13.25 -0.20 -13.94
CA LYS A 269 -13.35 0.57 -15.19
C LYS A 269 -14.37 1.71 -15.12
N ILE A 270 -14.69 2.19 -13.91
CA ILE A 270 -15.58 3.33 -13.65
C ILE A 270 -14.82 4.64 -13.85
N LEU A 271 -13.53 4.62 -13.50
CA LEU A 271 -12.61 5.74 -13.68
C LEU A 271 -11.65 5.46 -14.82
N ASN A 272 -11.28 6.54 -15.52
CA ASN A 272 -10.13 6.58 -16.41
C ASN A 272 -9.15 7.62 -15.89
N GLU A 273 -7.86 7.27 -15.89
CA GLU A 273 -6.79 8.22 -15.65
C GLU A 273 -6.51 8.98 -16.96
N ILE A 274 -6.50 10.30 -16.88
CA ILE A 274 -6.09 11.17 -17.98
C ILE A 274 -4.64 11.55 -17.69
N GLU A 275 -3.72 11.02 -18.48
CA GLU A 275 -2.34 11.49 -18.48
C GLU A 275 -2.29 12.93 -19.00
N ILE A 276 -2.29 13.87 -18.08
CA ILE A 276 -1.95 15.27 -18.33
C ILE A 276 -0.52 15.43 -17.81
N SER A 277 0.33 16.17 -18.52
CA SER A 277 1.75 16.41 -18.19
C SER A 277 1.97 17.21 -16.89
N ASP A 278 0.99 17.26 -16.00
CA ASP A 278 1.02 17.96 -14.73
C ASP A 278 1.44 17.02 -13.58
N PHE A 279 1.82 17.61 -12.45
CA PHE A 279 2.36 16.89 -11.29
C PHE A 279 1.34 16.00 -10.55
N GLU A 280 0.04 16.11 -10.87
CA GLU A 280 -1.03 15.34 -10.22
C GLU A 280 -1.92 14.63 -11.25
N PRO A 281 -2.18 13.32 -11.10
CA PRO A 281 -3.05 12.59 -12.00
C PRO A 281 -4.49 13.08 -11.87
N ILE A 282 -5.15 13.27 -13.03
CA ILE A 282 -6.54 13.66 -13.12
C ILE A 282 -7.37 12.45 -13.56
N TYR A 283 -8.48 12.22 -12.88
CA TYR A 283 -9.38 11.10 -13.13
C TYR A 283 -10.70 11.58 -13.73
N GLU A 284 -11.22 10.84 -14.70
CA GLU A 284 -12.51 11.10 -15.36
C GLU A 284 -13.47 9.94 -15.13
N ILE A 285 -14.72 10.25 -14.79
CA ILE A 285 -15.80 9.26 -14.65
C ILE A 285 -16.35 8.93 -16.04
N LYS A 286 -16.47 7.64 -16.34
CA LYS A 286 -17.15 7.15 -17.56
C LYS A 286 -18.67 7.32 -17.53
#